data_AF-A0A3D0UWN6-F1
#
_entry.id   AF-A0A3D0UWN6-F1
#
_cell.length_a   1.000
_cell.length_b   1.000
_cell.length_c   1.000
_cell.angle_alpha   90.00
_cell.angle_beta   90.00
_cell.angle_gamma   90.00
#
_symmetry.space_group_name_H-M   'P 1'
#
loop_
_entity.id
_entity.type
_entity.pdbx_description
1 polymer ?
#
loop_
_entity_poly.entity_id
_entity_poly.type
_entity_poly.pdbx_seq_one_letter_code
_entity_poly.pdbx_strand_id
1 'polypeptide(L)' 'MIAHAGGPYKGRLANAAATFQRARQDGVDGIEFDVSYTKDNKNIIMH' A
#
# COMPACT_ATOMS: atom_id res chain seq x y z
N MET A 1 10.78 8.79 6.55
CA MET A 1 9.46 8.25 6.89
C MET A 1 9.06 7.21 5.84
N ILE A 2 8.69 6.01 6.29
CA ILE A 2 8.14 4.96 5.42
C ILE A 2 6.64 4.82 5.72
N ALA A 3 5.80 4.84 4.69
CA ALA A 3 4.36 4.72 4.84
C ALA A 3 3.93 3.24 4.95
N HIS A 4 3.54 2.80 6.15
CA HIS A 4 3.06 1.44 6.41
C HIS A 4 1.74 1.15 5.68
N ALA A 5 1.69 0.10 4.86
CA ALA A 5 0.61 -0.28 3.95
C ALA A 5 0.12 0.88 3.05
N GLY A 6 1.01 1.82 2.72
CA GLY A 6 0.69 3.07 2.04
C GLY A 6 0.20 4.23 2.92
N GLY A 7 0.09 4.05 4.23
CA GLY A 7 -0.40 5.08 5.16
C GLY A 7 -1.93 5.19 5.21
N PRO A 8 -2.66 4.10 5.49
CA PRO A 8 -4.12 4.12 5.59
C PRO A 8 -4.59 4.90 6.82
N TYR A 9 -5.78 5.48 6.71
CA TYR A 9 -6.54 6.10 7.80
C TYR A 9 -8.02 6.17 7.40
N LYS A 10 -8.89 6.78 8.21
CA LYS A 10 -10.32 6.93 7.90
C LYS A 10 -10.55 7.47 6.47
N GLY A 11 -11.02 6.61 5.57
CA GLY A 11 -11.28 6.93 4.16
C GLY A 11 -10.15 6.57 3.16
N ARG A 12 -9.00 6.07 3.63
CA ARG A 12 -7.92 5.50 2.81
C ARG A 12 -7.75 4.03 3.14
N LEU A 13 -7.90 3.17 2.14
CA LEU A 13 -7.73 1.72 2.29
C LEU A 13 -6.25 1.36 2.31
N ALA A 14 -5.86 0.39 3.15
CA ALA A 14 -4.53 -0.19 3.14
C ALA A 14 -4.24 -0.85 1.79
N ASN A 15 -2.99 -0.83 1.34
CA ASN A 15 -2.53 -1.53 0.14
C ASN A 15 -3.25 -1.13 -1.17
N ALA A 16 -3.99 -0.02 -1.17
CA ALA A 16 -4.70 0.47 -2.34
C ALA A 16 -3.83 1.43 -3.17
N ALA A 17 -3.91 1.31 -4.49
CA ALA A 17 -3.17 2.18 -5.41
C ALA A 17 -3.43 3.69 -5.17
N ALA A 18 -4.67 4.07 -4.86
CA ALA A 18 -5.03 5.45 -4.52
C ALA A 18 -4.32 5.94 -3.25
N THR A 19 -4.13 5.06 -2.26
CA THR A 19 -3.42 5.38 -1.02
C THR A 19 -1.92 5.58 -1.29
N PHE A 20 -1.31 4.76 -2.17
CA PHE A 20 0.09 4.93 -2.57
C PHE A 20 0.35 6.24 -3.32
N GLN A 21 -0.53 6.60 -4.25
CA GLN A 21 -0.46 7.88 -4.95
C GLN A 21 -0.46 9.04 -3.97
N ARG A 22 -1.26 8.91 -2.91
CA ARG A 22 -1.37 9.95 -1.92
C ARG A 22 -0.18 9.97 -0.96
N ALA A 23 0.36 8.83 -0.56
CA ALA A 23 1.61 8.75 0.20
C ALA A 23 2.77 9.47 -0.53
N ARG A 24 2.84 9.30 -1.87
CA ARG A 24 3.79 10.03 -2.71
C ARG A 24 3.56 11.54 -2.66
N GLN A 25 2.32 12.01 -2.71
CA GLN A 25 1.99 13.45 -2.58
C GLN A 25 2.34 14.00 -1.20
N ASP A 26 2.20 13.18 -0.17
CA ASP A 26 2.56 13.52 1.21
C ASP A 26 4.10 13.51 1.42
N GLY A 27 4.89 13.11 0.40
CA GLY A 27 6.35 13.28 0.36
C GLY A 27 7.13 12.24 1.16
N VAL A 28 6.60 11.04 1.35
CA VAL A 28 7.29 9.97 2.09
C VAL A 28 8.52 9.45 1.33
N ASP A 29 9.54 9.00 2.07
CA ASP A 29 10.78 8.45 1.49
C ASP A 29 10.58 7.06 0.87
N GLY A 30 9.52 6.36 1.29
CA GLY A 30 9.19 5.03 0.78
C GLY A 30 7.81 4.57 1.21
N ILE A 31 7.31 3.56 0.51
CA ILE A 31 6.00 2.93 0.74
C ILE A 31 6.27 1.46 1.06
N GLU A 32 5.75 1.01 2.20
CA GLU A 32 5.67 -0.42 2.52
C GLU A 32 4.27 -0.92 2.14
N PHE A 33 4.21 -2.16 1.65
CA PHE A 33 3.00 -2.84 1.23
C PHE A 33 3.16 -4.35 1.40
N ASP A 34 2.04 -5.01 1.65
CA ASP A 34 1.99 -6.45 1.89
C ASP A 34 1.81 -7.21 0.57
N VAL A 35 2.51 -8.33 0.40
CA VAL A 35 2.39 -9.20 -0.78
C VAL A 35 1.87 -10.57 -0.37
N SER A 36 0.82 -11.02 -1.05
CA SER A 36 0.20 -12.33 -0.90
C SER A 36 0.17 -13.08 -2.24
N TYR A 37 -0.11 -14.38 -2.19
CA TYR A 37 -0.20 -15.24 -3.38
C TYR A 37 -1.63 -15.69 -3.65
N THR A 38 -2.03 -15.68 -4.92
CA THR A 38 -3.25 -16.33 -5.39
C THR A 38 -3.02 -17.83 -5.60
N LYS A 39 -4.11 -18.59 -5.75
CA LYS A 39 -4.07 -20.04 -6.03
C LYS A 39 -3.31 -20.38 -7.33
N ASP A 40 -3.31 -19.48 -8.31
CA ASP A 40 -2.59 -19.60 -9.57
C ASP A 40 -1.17 -18.96 -9.54
N ASN A 41 -0.61 -18.79 -8.34
CA ASN A 41 0.76 -18.29 -8.10
C ASN A 41 1.01 -16.88 -8.63
N LYS A 42 0.01 -15.99 -8.55
CA LYS A 42 0.18 -14.56 -8.83
C LYS A 42 0.40 -13.81 -7.54
N ASN A 43 1.32 -12.85 -7.60
CA ASN A 43 1.49 -11.89 -6.52
C ASN A 43 0.32 -10.90 -6.55
N ILE A 44 -0.26 -10.67 -5.39
CA ILE A 44 -1.27 -9.62 -5.16
C ILE A 44 -0.84 -8.76 -3.98
N ILE A 45 -1.35 -7.53 -3.92
CA ILE A 45 -1.10 -6.61 -2.81
C ILE A 45 -2.31 -6.66 -1.87
N MET A 46 -2.12 -7.23 -0.68
CA MET A 46 -3.15 -7.45 0.33
C MET A 46 -2.46 -7.79 1.66
N HIS A 47 -2.98 -7.26 2.77
CA HIS A 47 -2.52 -7.59 4.12
C HIS A 47 -2.87 -9.03 4.48
#